data_AF-A0A1H5UHH4-F1
#
_entry.id   AF-A0A1H5UHH4-F1
#
_cell.length_a   1.000
_cell.length_b   1.000
_cell.length_c   1.000
_cell.angle_alpha   90.00
_cell.angle_beta   90.00
_cell.angle_gamma   90.00
#
_symmetry.space_group_name_H-M   'P 1'
#
loop_
_entity.id
_entity.type
_entity.pdbx_description
1 polymer ?
#
loop_
_entity_poly.entity_id
_entity_poly.type
_entity_poly.pdbx_seq_one_letter_code
_entity_poly.pdbx_strand_id
1 'polypeptide(L)'
;MMLILKKALSIVLAVIAGIFIIGSDLSSIMVQAADDPYVALSKATTKYNGVDYKNEYNPLYYYLNYQDLRDAYGTDAGKLIEHWVVFGKKEKRVANRLIGDSTEYVVPTGDTGVVIIPKAKHGNGGMTYDQEVIARSYAKQIADGINKAIEEVNASKSSSSSKKSSSSSSSSSSSKNTVKDIEKVAYAAGVINAYCAQGTYTTEGKIYRTAYGVFVGGEYSCAGATRALGLVLDYLGITWVHKNANTWNDQWCQVIVDGKEGYADAISASAGYGKHPNEGGNAKDAVTYAKIRSKFDMASQRARATD
;
A
#
# COMPACT_ATOMS: atom_id res chain seq x y z
N MET A 1 36.84 -6.83 -70.55
CA MET A 1 37.27 -6.77 -69.13
C MET A 1 36.14 -6.14 -68.34
N MET A 2 35.55 -6.92 -67.42
CA MET A 2 34.50 -6.59 -66.44
C MET A 2 33.18 -5.96 -66.95
N LEU A 3 32.20 -6.82 -67.26
CA LEU A 3 30.78 -6.48 -67.15
C LEU A 3 30.00 -7.77 -66.87
N ILE A 4 30.20 -8.32 -65.67
CA ILE A 4 29.37 -9.37 -65.09
C ILE A 4 28.93 -8.85 -63.73
N LEU A 5 27.67 -9.16 -63.38
CA LEU A 5 27.04 -9.04 -62.07
C LEU A 5 26.16 -7.80 -61.78
N LYS A 6 25.19 -7.53 -62.64
CA LYS A 6 23.84 -7.10 -62.20
C LYS A 6 22.79 -7.79 -63.08
N LYS A 7 21.79 -8.40 -62.44
CA LYS A 7 20.60 -9.11 -62.99
C LYS A 7 20.74 -10.62 -63.21
N ALA A 8 20.68 -11.37 -62.11
CA ALA A 8 19.99 -12.66 -62.05
C ALA A 8 19.11 -12.62 -60.77
N LEU A 9 18.01 -11.90 -60.90
CA LEU A 9 16.88 -11.93 -60.00
C LEU A 9 16.09 -13.20 -60.32
N SER A 10 15.52 -13.82 -59.29
CA SER A 10 14.50 -14.86 -59.37
C SER A 10 15.00 -16.24 -59.77
N ILE A 11 15.21 -17.07 -58.75
CA ILE A 11 14.68 -18.44 -58.55
C ILE A 11 15.51 -19.03 -57.40
N VAL A 12 14.86 -19.78 -56.51
CA VAL A 12 15.40 -20.34 -55.26
C VAL A 12 15.33 -19.42 -54.04
N LEU A 13 14.10 -19.12 -53.58
CA LEU A 13 13.73 -19.11 -52.14
C LEU A 13 12.19 -18.95 -52.00
N ALA A 14 11.40 -19.88 -52.54
CA ALA A 14 9.94 -19.77 -52.47
C ALA A 14 9.21 -21.14 -52.47
N VAL A 15 9.73 -22.15 -51.75
CA VAL A 15 9.06 -23.48 -51.68
C VAL A 15 8.98 -24.06 -50.26
N ILE A 16 9.26 -23.30 -49.19
CA ILE A 16 8.99 -23.78 -47.80
C ILE A 16 8.23 -22.71 -46.98
N ALA A 17 7.25 -22.08 -47.61
CA ALA A 17 6.35 -21.17 -46.91
C ALA A 17 4.98 -21.19 -47.61
N GLY A 18 4.22 -22.25 -47.38
CA GLY A 18 2.86 -22.33 -47.89
C GLY A 18 2.42 -23.76 -48.11
N ILE A 19 2.06 -24.44 -47.01
CA ILE A 19 1.01 -25.45 -46.91
C ILE A 19 0.87 -25.76 -45.41
N PHE A 20 -0.37 -25.76 -44.92
CA PHE A 20 -0.81 -25.83 -43.51
C PHE A 20 -0.84 -24.51 -42.71
N ILE A 21 -1.62 -23.54 -43.20
CA ILE A 21 -2.45 -22.71 -42.31
C ILE A 21 -3.90 -22.89 -42.76
N ILE A 22 -4.53 -23.97 -42.31
CA ILE A 22 -5.99 -24.11 -42.31
C ILE A 22 -6.35 -24.62 -40.92
N GLY A 23 -7.15 -23.81 -40.21
CA GLY A 23 -8.06 -24.25 -39.16
C GLY A 23 -7.40 -24.92 -37.95
N SER A 24 -6.86 -24.12 -37.03
CA SER A 24 -7.12 -24.39 -35.62
C SER A 24 -7.44 -23.05 -34.98
N ASP A 25 -8.61 -23.01 -34.34
CA ASP A 25 -9.10 -21.87 -33.60
C ASP A 25 -7.98 -21.31 -32.72
N LEU A 26 -7.58 -20.07 -32.99
CA LEU A 26 -7.07 -19.19 -31.94
C LEU A 26 -8.24 -18.97 -30.98
N SER A 27 -8.50 -19.97 -30.15
CA SER A 27 -9.05 -19.71 -28.83
C SER A 27 -8.03 -18.77 -28.20
N SER A 28 -8.39 -17.50 -28.16
CA SER A 28 -7.69 -16.51 -27.37
C SER A 28 -7.51 -17.14 -25.99
N ILE A 29 -6.26 -17.50 -25.65
CA ILE A 29 -5.88 -17.67 -24.26
C ILE A 29 -5.91 -16.25 -23.69
N MET A 30 -7.11 -15.77 -23.41
CA MET A 30 -7.30 -14.71 -22.46
C MET A 30 -6.95 -15.37 -21.12
N VAL A 31 -5.71 -15.19 -20.70
CA VAL A 31 -5.40 -15.23 -19.28
C VAL A 31 -6.19 -14.06 -18.69
N GLN A 32 -7.44 -14.31 -18.34
CA GLN A 32 -8.20 -13.43 -17.48
C GLN A 32 -7.39 -13.41 -16.18
N ALA A 33 -6.72 -12.29 -15.88
CA ALA A 33 -6.09 -12.11 -14.58
C ALA A 33 -7.18 -12.43 -13.54
N ALA A 34 -6.93 -13.41 -12.67
CA ALA A 34 -7.85 -13.68 -11.58
C ALA A 34 -8.03 -12.37 -10.79
N ASP A 35 -9.27 -11.97 -10.53
CA ASP A 35 -9.56 -10.83 -9.65
C ASP A 35 -8.74 -10.99 -8.35
N ASP A 36 -8.14 -9.90 -7.83
CA ASP A 36 -7.50 -9.88 -6.49
C ASP A 36 -8.41 -10.61 -5.49
N PRO A 37 -7.88 -11.52 -4.64
CA PRO A 37 -8.59 -12.20 -3.55
C PRO A 37 -9.70 -11.39 -2.88
N TYR A 38 -9.48 -10.10 -2.64
CA TYR A 38 -10.47 -9.21 -2.02
C TYR A 38 -11.63 -8.86 -2.95
N VAL A 39 -11.35 -8.60 -4.23
CA VAL A 39 -12.35 -8.32 -5.25
C VAL A 39 -13.16 -9.58 -5.56
N ALA A 40 -12.48 -10.74 -5.64
CA ALA A 40 -13.13 -12.02 -5.84
C ALA A 40 -14.07 -12.37 -4.67
N LEU A 41 -13.60 -12.25 -3.42
CA LEU A 41 -14.39 -12.58 -2.24
C LEU A 41 -15.44 -11.52 -1.88
N SER A 42 -15.23 -10.24 -2.21
CA SER A 42 -16.25 -9.20 -2.00
C SER A 42 -17.47 -9.37 -2.90
N LYS A 43 -17.32 -10.02 -4.06
CA LYS A 43 -18.41 -10.35 -5.00
C LYS A 43 -18.88 -11.81 -4.88
N ALA A 44 -18.26 -12.60 -4.01
CA ALA A 44 -18.53 -14.03 -3.91
C ALA A 44 -19.92 -14.35 -3.35
N THR A 45 -20.42 -15.54 -3.70
CA THR A 45 -21.77 -15.98 -3.33
C THR A 45 -21.98 -16.04 -1.82
N THR A 46 -23.16 -15.62 -1.39
CA THR A 46 -23.68 -15.80 -0.02
C THR A 46 -24.69 -16.93 0.06
N LYS A 47 -24.87 -17.70 -1.03
CA LYS A 47 -25.85 -18.79 -1.12
C LYS A 47 -25.21 -20.17 -1.00
N TYR A 48 -25.79 -21.01 -0.16
CA TYR A 48 -25.40 -22.40 -0.01
C TYR A 48 -26.64 -23.28 0.20
N ASN A 49 -26.75 -24.38 -0.54
CA ASN A 49 -27.90 -25.29 -0.56
C ASN A 49 -29.26 -24.58 -0.68
N GLY A 50 -29.35 -23.57 -1.56
CA GLY A 50 -30.59 -22.82 -1.84
C GLY A 50 -30.95 -21.75 -0.82
N VAL A 51 -30.21 -21.63 0.30
CA VAL A 51 -30.43 -20.60 1.33
C VAL A 51 -29.43 -19.45 1.13
N ASP A 52 -29.90 -18.20 1.25
CA ASP A 52 -29.08 -16.99 1.17
C ASP A 52 -28.72 -16.47 2.57
N TYR A 53 -27.43 -16.44 2.88
CA TYR A 53 -26.87 -16.05 4.17
C TYR A 53 -26.35 -14.60 4.20
N LYS A 54 -26.66 -13.76 3.21
CA LYS A 54 -26.10 -12.40 3.08
C LYS A 54 -26.15 -11.50 4.33
N ASN A 55 -27.10 -11.73 5.24
CA ASN A 55 -27.24 -10.94 6.47
C ASN A 55 -26.31 -11.41 7.60
N GLU A 56 -25.83 -12.66 7.52
CA GLU A 56 -25.02 -13.33 8.55
C GLU A 56 -23.61 -13.66 8.06
N TYR A 57 -23.38 -13.59 6.74
CA TYR A 57 -22.17 -14.04 6.09
C TYR A 57 -21.71 -13.06 5.02
N ASN A 58 -20.44 -12.65 5.13
CA ASN A 58 -19.70 -11.99 4.09
C ASN A 58 -18.42 -12.81 3.83
N PRO A 59 -18.23 -13.34 2.60
CA PRO A 59 -17.10 -14.22 2.30
C PRO A 59 -15.75 -13.57 2.61
N LEU A 60 -15.62 -12.29 2.28
CA LEU A 60 -14.41 -11.52 2.56
C LEU A 60 -14.19 -11.39 4.07
N TYR A 61 -15.19 -10.96 4.85
CA TYR A 61 -15.00 -10.82 6.30
C TYR A 61 -14.71 -12.15 6.98
N TYR A 62 -15.35 -13.23 6.56
CA TYR A 62 -15.11 -14.56 7.11
C TYR A 62 -13.69 -15.05 6.82
N TYR A 63 -13.23 -14.87 5.59
CA TYR A 63 -11.85 -15.13 5.19
C TYR A 63 -10.84 -14.29 6.00
N LEU A 64 -11.12 -13.00 6.20
CA LEU A 64 -10.22 -12.09 6.92
C LEU A 64 -10.17 -12.36 8.43
N ASN A 65 -11.27 -12.82 9.03
CA ASN A 65 -11.35 -13.02 10.47
C ASN A 65 -10.58 -14.26 10.97
N TYR A 66 -10.36 -15.29 10.13
CA TYR A 66 -9.89 -16.60 10.59
C TYR A 66 -8.72 -17.17 9.77
N GLN A 67 -7.55 -17.30 10.40
CA GLN A 67 -6.32 -17.80 9.76
C GLN A 67 -6.45 -19.25 9.31
N ASP A 68 -7.03 -20.11 10.14
CA ASP A 68 -7.22 -21.53 9.84
C ASP A 68 -8.03 -21.75 8.55
N LEU A 69 -9.00 -20.87 8.26
CA LEU A 69 -9.76 -20.94 7.01
C LEU A 69 -8.93 -20.51 5.80
N ARG A 70 -8.05 -19.53 5.98
CA ARG A 70 -7.12 -19.11 4.92
C ARG A 70 -6.14 -20.22 4.59
N ASP A 71 -5.60 -20.87 5.61
CA ASP A 71 -4.64 -21.97 5.46
C ASP A 71 -5.29 -23.20 4.82
N ALA A 72 -6.53 -23.51 5.21
CA ALA A 72 -7.24 -24.69 4.72
C ALA A 72 -7.81 -24.51 3.31
N TYR A 73 -8.35 -23.33 2.99
CA TYR A 73 -9.20 -23.12 1.81
C TYR A 73 -8.70 -22.04 0.84
N GLY A 74 -7.73 -21.22 1.24
CA GLY A 74 -7.35 -20.05 0.46
C GLY A 74 -8.57 -19.18 0.13
N THR A 75 -8.64 -18.70 -1.11
CA THR A 75 -9.73 -17.82 -1.59
C THR A 75 -10.94 -18.57 -2.14
N ASP A 76 -11.07 -19.88 -1.87
CA ASP A 76 -12.20 -20.68 -2.32
C ASP A 76 -13.49 -20.26 -1.57
N ALA A 77 -14.28 -19.41 -2.22
CA ALA A 77 -15.55 -18.92 -1.70
C ALA A 77 -16.57 -20.03 -1.41
N GLY A 78 -16.55 -21.12 -2.19
CA GLY A 78 -17.44 -22.26 -2.01
C GLY A 78 -17.11 -23.00 -0.71
N LYS A 79 -15.82 -23.20 -0.44
CA LYS A 79 -15.34 -23.80 0.81
C LYS A 79 -15.60 -22.92 2.03
N LEU A 80 -15.44 -21.61 1.89
CA LEU A 80 -15.71 -20.67 2.98
C LEU A 80 -17.19 -20.67 3.40
N ILE A 81 -18.13 -20.67 2.45
CA ILE A 81 -19.56 -20.69 2.78
C ILE A 81 -20.01 -22.07 3.27
N GLU A 82 -19.49 -23.15 2.69
CA GLU A 82 -19.68 -24.51 3.21
C GLU A 82 -19.25 -24.58 4.68
N HIS A 83 -18.04 -24.09 4.99
CA HIS A 83 -17.53 -24.08 6.35
C HIS A 83 -18.39 -23.23 7.30
N TRP A 84 -18.80 -22.02 6.88
CA TRP A 84 -19.67 -21.16 7.69
C TRP A 84 -20.97 -21.88 8.09
N VAL A 85 -21.65 -22.49 7.11
CA VAL A 85 -22.95 -23.12 7.31
C VAL A 85 -22.83 -24.40 8.15
N VAL A 86 -21.84 -25.24 7.87
CA VAL A 86 -21.71 -26.57 8.51
C VAL A 86 -21.10 -26.47 9.92
N PHE A 87 -20.11 -25.60 10.09
CA PHE A 87 -19.29 -25.50 11.32
C PHE A 87 -19.31 -24.10 11.95
N GLY A 88 -19.04 -23.05 11.18
CA GLY A 88 -18.79 -21.70 11.69
C GLY A 88 -19.90 -21.14 12.60
N LYS A 89 -21.17 -21.38 12.25
CA LYS A 89 -22.31 -20.99 13.09
C LYS A 89 -22.30 -21.71 14.47
N LYS A 90 -21.93 -22.98 14.51
CA LYS A 90 -21.83 -23.77 15.75
C LYS A 90 -20.62 -23.37 16.59
N GLU A 91 -19.52 -23.03 15.93
CA GLU A 91 -18.30 -22.50 16.54
C GLU A 91 -18.45 -21.06 17.04
N LYS A 92 -19.60 -20.41 16.78
CA LYS A 92 -19.89 -19.02 17.13
C LYS A 92 -18.92 -18.03 16.48
N ARG A 93 -18.44 -18.34 15.28
CA ARG A 93 -17.62 -17.42 14.49
C ARG A 93 -18.46 -16.21 14.05
N VAL A 94 -17.81 -15.06 13.91
CA VAL A 94 -18.34 -13.84 13.29
C VAL A 94 -17.97 -13.82 11.81
N ALA A 95 -18.96 -13.79 10.93
CA ALA A 95 -18.77 -13.80 9.47
C ALA A 95 -19.38 -12.60 8.74
N ASN A 96 -20.21 -11.79 9.40
CA ASN A 96 -20.89 -10.63 8.79
C ASN A 96 -20.19 -9.28 9.00
N ARG A 97 -19.11 -9.26 9.78
CA ARG A 97 -18.29 -8.06 10.02
C ARG A 97 -16.85 -8.45 10.32
N LEU A 98 -15.92 -7.52 10.14
CA LEU A 98 -14.56 -7.68 10.64
C LEU A 98 -14.55 -7.67 12.17
N ILE A 99 -13.78 -8.58 12.78
CA ILE A 99 -13.54 -8.57 14.22
C ILE A 99 -12.35 -7.66 14.55
N GLY A 100 -12.57 -6.66 15.40
CA GLY A 100 -11.58 -5.63 15.74
C GLY A 100 -10.42 -6.10 16.62
N ASP A 101 -10.56 -7.27 17.26
CA ASP A 101 -9.61 -7.84 18.23
C ASP A 101 -8.63 -8.87 17.64
N SER A 102 -8.59 -9.05 16.32
CA SER A 102 -7.50 -9.84 15.73
C SER A 102 -6.17 -9.18 16.07
N THR A 103 -5.20 -9.89 16.61
CA THR A 103 -3.82 -9.41 16.82
C THR A 103 -3.07 -9.24 15.50
N GLU A 104 -3.77 -9.28 14.37
CA GLU A 104 -3.24 -9.43 13.02
C GLU A 104 -4.16 -8.72 12.00
N TYR A 105 -3.55 -8.08 11.01
CA TYR A 105 -4.20 -7.62 9.80
C TYR A 105 -3.97 -8.65 8.69
N VAL A 106 -5.01 -8.97 7.93
CA VAL A 106 -4.89 -9.71 6.69
C VAL A 106 -4.97 -8.69 5.57
N VAL A 107 -3.95 -8.64 4.72
CA VAL A 107 -3.77 -7.57 3.74
C VAL A 107 -3.36 -8.18 2.40
N PRO A 108 -3.91 -7.75 1.26
CA PRO A 108 -3.47 -8.29 -0.02
C PRO A 108 -2.03 -7.89 -0.35
N THR A 109 -1.29 -8.84 -0.92
CA THR A 109 0.05 -8.65 -1.50
C THR A 109 -0.07 -8.62 -3.03
N GLY A 110 -0.47 -7.47 -3.57
CA GLY A 110 -0.77 -7.37 -5.01
C GLY A 110 -1.99 -8.21 -5.38
N ASP A 111 -1.93 -8.91 -6.52
CA ASP A 111 -3.11 -9.51 -7.15
C ASP A 111 -3.39 -10.96 -6.77
N THR A 112 -2.45 -11.67 -6.11
CA THR A 112 -2.52 -13.15 -5.98
C THR A 112 -2.38 -13.71 -4.57
N GLY A 113 -2.12 -12.88 -3.56
CA GLY A 113 -1.84 -13.37 -2.21
C GLY A 113 -2.29 -12.43 -1.10
N VAL A 114 -2.24 -12.93 0.14
CA VAL A 114 -2.45 -12.13 1.35
C VAL A 114 -1.29 -12.32 2.32
N VAL A 115 -0.98 -11.25 3.05
CA VAL A 115 -0.01 -11.25 4.15
C VAL A 115 -0.73 -11.03 5.47
N ILE A 116 -0.23 -11.69 6.49
CA ILE A 116 -0.65 -11.50 7.88
C ILE A 116 0.36 -10.54 8.53
N ILE A 117 -0.11 -9.36 8.91
CA ILE A 117 0.68 -8.31 9.54
C ILE A 117 0.26 -8.22 11.01
N PRO A 118 1.09 -8.59 11.99
CA PRO A 118 0.70 -8.51 13.39
C PRO A 118 0.42 -7.06 13.81
N LYS A 119 -0.65 -6.83 14.57
CA LYS A 119 -0.92 -5.62 15.36
C LYS A 119 0.08 -5.55 16.51
N ALA A 120 1.34 -5.30 16.20
CA ALA A 120 2.36 -5.09 17.21
C ALA A 120 2.23 -3.69 17.80
N LYS A 121 2.28 -3.58 19.13
CA LYS A 121 2.56 -2.29 19.79
C LYS A 121 4.03 -1.97 19.56
N HIS A 122 4.32 -0.91 18.82
CA HIS A 122 5.70 -0.49 18.57
C HIS A 122 6.32 0.06 19.84
N GLY A 123 7.48 -0.48 20.24
CA GLY A 123 8.21 0.08 21.37
C GLY A 123 8.71 1.48 21.04
N ASN A 124 8.73 2.39 22.01
CA ASN A 124 9.16 3.78 21.82
C ASN A 124 10.70 3.98 21.76
N GLY A 125 11.46 2.89 21.87
CA GLY A 125 12.92 2.92 21.81
C GLY A 125 13.59 3.34 23.11
N GLY A 126 12.85 3.35 24.23
CA GLY A 126 13.37 3.75 25.54
C GLY A 126 13.21 5.24 25.84
N MET A 127 12.32 5.94 25.11
CA MET A 127 11.95 7.31 25.47
C MET A 127 11.30 7.34 26.86
N THR A 128 11.68 8.34 27.65
CA THR A 128 10.91 8.74 28.83
C THR A 128 9.55 9.28 28.43
N TYR A 129 8.63 9.42 29.39
CA TYR A 129 7.31 10.00 29.13
C TYR A 129 7.40 11.42 28.53
N ASP A 130 8.27 12.28 29.05
CA ASP A 130 8.42 13.65 28.55
C ASP A 130 8.97 13.68 27.12
N GLN A 131 9.96 12.81 26.82
CA GLN A 131 10.49 12.66 25.46
C GLN A 131 9.43 12.14 24.49
N GLU A 132 8.59 11.21 24.92
CA GLU A 132 7.47 10.69 24.13
C GLU A 132 6.46 11.80 23.81
N VAL A 133 6.06 12.59 24.80
CA VAL A 133 5.11 13.71 24.63
C VAL A 133 5.66 14.73 23.63
N ILE A 134 6.94 15.09 23.75
CA ILE A 134 7.59 16.02 22.82
C ILE A 134 7.64 15.42 21.41
N ALA A 135 8.14 14.18 21.26
CA ALA A 135 8.25 13.53 19.95
C ALA A 135 6.89 13.40 19.25
N ARG A 136 5.84 13.08 20.01
CA ARG A 136 4.46 13.02 19.49
C ARG A 136 3.93 14.40 19.06
N SER A 137 4.29 15.47 19.77
CA SER A 137 3.94 16.83 19.35
C SER A 137 4.55 17.20 17.98
N TYR A 138 5.84 16.90 17.76
CA TYR A 138 6.48 17.08 16.45
C TYR A 138 5.82 16.22 15.38
N ALA A 139 5.60 14.95 15.66
CA ALA A 139 4.96 14.03 14.73
C ALA A 139 3.55 14.49 14.33
N LYS A 140 2.76 14.98 15.30
CA LYS A 140 1.43 15.54 15.04
C LYS A 140 1.51 16.78 14.15
N GLN A 141 2.40 17.73 14.44
CA GLN A 141 2.57 18.94 13.62
C GLN A 141 2.94 18.60 12.17
N ILE A 142 3.82 17.61 11.98
CA ILE A 142 4.17 17.11 10.65
C ILE A 142 2.94 16.52 9.95
N ALA A 143 2.19 15.64 10.63
CA ALA A 143 1.01 15.01 10.07
C ALA A 143 -0.10 16.03 9.73
N ASP A 144 -0.35 17.00 10.61
CA ASP A 144 -1.28 18.11 10.38
C ASP A 144 -0.87 18.91 9.12
N GLY A 145 0.42 19.22 8.97
CA GLY A 145 0.96 19.90 7.80
C GLY A 145 0.76 19.11 6.49
N ILE A 146 0.97 17.79 6.54
CA ILE A 146 0.74 16.90 5.40
C ILE A 146 -0.75 16.87 5.02
N ASN A 147 -1.64 16.71 6.01
CA ASN A 147 -3.09 16.70 5.78
C ASN A 147 -3.57 18.03 5.17
N LYS A 148 -3.08 19.16 5.69
CA LYS A 148 -3.38 20.48 5.14
C LYS A 148 -2.93 20.59 3.67
N ALA A 149 -1.72 20.16 3.34
CA ALA A 149 -1.23 20.19 1.96
C ALA A 149 -2.11 19.32 1.03
N ILE A 150 -2.62 18.18 1.52
CA ILE A 150 -3.53 17.31 0.76
C ILE A 150 -4.89 17.98 0.51
N GLU A 151 -5.44 18.65 1.53
CA GLU A 151 -6.68 19.42 1.40
C GLU A 151 -6.56 20.51 0.33
N GLU A 152 -5.44 21.24 0.31
CA GLU A 152 -5.13 22.26 -0.70
C GLU A 152 -5.00 21.66 -2.11
N VAL A 153 -4.34 20.51 -2.26
CA VAL A 153 -4.28 19.78 -3.53
C VAL A 153 -5.68 19.41 -4.02
N ASN A 154 -6.52 18.86 -3.14
CA ASN A 154 -7.88 18.46 -3.48
C ASN A 154 -8.76 19.67 -3.87
N ALA A 155 -8.64 20.79 -3.15
CA ALA A 155 -9.37 22.03 -3.45
C ALA A 155 -8.98 22.62 -4.82
N SER A 156 -7.69 22.67 -5.14
CA SER A 156 -7.19 23.24 -6.41
C SER A 156 -7.59 22.45 -7.66
N LYS A 157 -7.85 21.13 -7.54
CA LYS A 157 -8.36 20.33 -8.65
C LYS A 157 -9.84 20.57 -8.89
N SER A 158 -10.63 20.74 -7.82
CA SER A 158 -12.07 21.02 -7.93
C SER A 158 -12.36 22.36 -8.63
N SER A 159 -11.46 23.35 -8.51
CA SER A 159 -11.57 24.63 -9.23
C SER A 159 -11.12 24.58 -10.69
N SER A 160 -10.28 23.60 -11.07
CA SER A 160 -9.86 23.39 -12.47
C SER A 160 -10.88 22.61 -13.31
N SER A 161 -11.77 21.84 -12.68
CA SER A 161 -12.79 21.03 -13.35
C SER A 161 -14.14 21.73 -13.57
N SER A 162 -14.32 22.98 -13.14
CA SER A 162 -15.59 23.72 -13.25
C SER A 162 -15.83 24.41 -14.62
N LYS A 163 -15.05 24.07 -15.66
CA LYS A 163 -15.31 24.46 -17.06
C LYS A 163 -15.82 23.28 -17.92
N LYS A 164 -16.81 22.52 -17.47
CA LYS A 164 -17.78 21.88 -18.38
C LYS A 164 -19.04 21.37 -17.68
N SER A 165 -20.17 21.83 -18.22
CA SER A 165 -21.53 21.26 -18.17
C SER A 165 -22.25 21.17 -16.82
N SER A 166 -23.29 22.01 -16.75
CA SER A 166 -24.52 21.87 -15.98
C SER A 166 -25.22 20.52 -16.25
N SER A 167 -25.54 19.76 -15.22
CA SER A 167 -26.87 19.16 -15.00
C SER A 167 -26.91 18.43 -13.66
N SER A 168 -28.05 18.59 -12.98
CA SER A 168 -28.37 18.10 -11.65
C SER A 168 -28.47 16.57 -11.57
N SER A 169 -27.88 15.96 -10.55
CA SER A 169 -28.62 15.04 -9.67
C SER A 169 -27.84 14.80 -8.38
N SER A 170 -28.57 14.87 -7.27
CA SER A 170 -28.12 14.61 -5.91
C SER A 170 -27.79 13.12 -5.72
N SER A 171 -26.54 12.81 -5.38
CA SER A 171 -26.22 11.61 -4.60
C SER A 171 -24.99 11.89 -3.73
N SER A 172 -25.09 11.46 -2.48
CA SER A 172 -24.09 11.59 -1.41
C SER A 172 -22.66 11.30 -1.90
N SER A 173 -21.90 12.37 -2.12
CA SER A 173 -20.53 12.35 -2.63
C SER A 173 -19.55 11.98 -1.52
N SER A 174 -19.12 10.72 -1.48
CA SER A 174 -17.83 10.36 -0.89
C SER A 174 -16.74 11.14 -1.64
N SER A 175 -16.21 12.19 -1.02
CA SER A 175 -15.13 13.03 -1.57
C SER A 175 -14.02 12.13 -2.13
N LYS A 176 -13.80 12.15 -3.46
CA LYS A 176 -12.71 11.41 -4.11
C LYS A 176 -11.39 12.00 -3.63
N ASN A 177 -10.80 11.40 -2.59
CA ASN A 177 -9.47 11.76 -2.12
C ASN A 177 -8.46 11.46 -3.24
N THR A 178 -7.85 12.49 -3.84
CA THR A 178 -7.02 12.32 -5.05
C THR A 178 -5.56 12.01 -4.76
N VAL A 179 -5.15 12.04 -3.50
CA VAL A 179 -3.81 11.65 -3.05
C VAL A 179 -3.89 10.24 -2.46
N LYS A 180 -3.14 9.31 -3.05
CA LYS A 180 -3.05 7.93 -2.59
C LYS A 180 -2.31 7.87 -1.26
N ASP A 181 -2.65 6.92 -0.40
CA ASP A 181 -1.97 6.75 0.88
C ASP A 181 -0.47 6.53 0.70
N ILE A 182 -0.07 5.78 -0.35
CA ILE A 182 1.36 5.59 -0.65
C ILE A 182 2.11 6.92 -0.89
N GLU A 183 1.46 7.91 -1.50
CA GLU A 183 2.07 9.21 -1.77
C GLU A 183 2.21 10.04 -0.48
N LYS A 184 1.21 9.96 0.42
CA LYS A 184 1.27 10.60 1.75
C LYS A 184 2.41 10.01 2.56
N VAL A 185 2.54 8.69 2.55
CA VAL A 185 3.58 7.95 3.28
C VAL A 185 4.96 8.23 2.70
N ALA A 186 5.12 8.29 1.38
CA ALA A 186 6.37 8.71 0.73
C ALA A 186 6.76 10.15 1.09
N TYR A 187 5.78 11.06 1.19
CA TYR A 187 6.03 12.43 1.63
C TYR A 187 6.51 12.46 3.08
N ALA A 188 5.80 11.77 3.99
CA ALA A 188 6.20 11.64 5.40
C ALA A 188 7.62 11.06 5.54
N ALA A 189 7.94 9.99 4.80
CA ALA A 189 9.27 9.40 4.80
C ALA A 189 10.37 10.42 4.42
N GLY A 190 10.11 11.26 3.42
CA GLY A 190 11.03 12.35 3.05
C GLY A 190 11.15 13.46 4.08
N VAL A 191 10.06 13.83 4.76
CA VAL A 191 10.13 14.79 5.87
C VAL A 191 11.00 14.25 7.00
N ILE A 192 10.83 12.99 7.40
CA ILE A 192 11.68 12.37 8.43
C ILE A 192 13.12 12.24 7.96
N ASN A 193 13.36 11.92 6.68
CA ASN A 193 14.70 11.93 6.11
C ASN A 193 15.38 13.29 6.26
N ALA A 194 14.64 14.39 6.09
CA ALA A 194 15.17 15.73 6.28
C ALA A 194 15.56 16.01 7.75
N TYR A 195 14.79 15.53 8.73
CA TYR A 195 15.21 15.57 10.15
C TYR A 195 16.47 14.75 10.39
N CYS A 196 16.53 13.54 9.82
CA CYS A 196 17.71 12.67 9.91
C CYS A 196 18.95 13.37 9.32
N ALA A 197 18.80 14.10 8.21
CA ALA A 197 19.89 14.83 7.58
C ALA A 197 20.45 15.99 8.42
N GLN A 198 19.71 16.48 9.42
CA GLN A 198 20.20 17.47 10.39
C GLN A 198 20.91 16.82 11.59
N GLY A 199 20.75 15.51 11.78
CA GLY A 199 21.34 14.77 12.89
C GLY A 199 22.55 13.94 12.48
N THR A 200 23.18 13.31 13.47
CA THR A 200 24.29 12.38 13.28
C THR A 200 23.77 10.94 13.31
N TYR A 201 24.08 10.14 12.29
CA TYR A 201 23.83 8.70 12.33
C TYR A 201 24.78 8.05 13.33
N THR A 202 24.27 7.38 14.35
CA THR A 202 25.06 6.71 15.40
C THR A 202 24.32 5.53 16.00
N THR A 203 25.07 4.61 16.59
CA THR A 203 24.55 3.47 17.36
C THR A 203 25.08 3.42 18.80
N GLU A 204 25.81 4.46 19.22
CA GLU A 204 26.47 4.55 20.53
C GLU A 204 25.72 5.48 21.51
N GLY A 205 24.90 6.38 20.99
CA GLY A 205 24.15 7.37 21.77
C GLY A 205 23.10 6.76 22.72
N LYS A 206 22.44 7.61 23.50
CA LYS A 206 21.36 7.16 24.41
C LYS A 206 19.97 7.22 23.76
N ILE A 207 19.79 8.07 22.76
CA ILE A 207 18.51 8.39 22.13
C ILE A 207 18.50 8.13 20.62
N TYR A 208 19.61 7.68 20.01
CA TYR A 208 19.73 7.38 18.57
C TYR A 208 18.66 6.42 18.01
N ARG A 209 18.10 5.57 18.87
CA ARG A 209 17.06 4.58 18.52
C ARG A 209 15.64 5.11 18.71
N THR A 210 15.47 6.37 19.11
CA THR A 210 14.18 6.98 19.50
C THR A 210 13.72 8.01 18.48
N ALA A 211 12.40 8.29 18.46
CA ALA A 211 11.86 9.39 17.67
C ALA A 211 12.30 10.77 18.22
N TYR A 212 12.48 10.89 19.54
CA TYR A 212 13.02 12.10 20.17
C TYR A 212 14.44 12.40 19.68
N GLY A 213 15.29 11.38 19.50
CA GLY A 213 16.62 11.53 18.91
C GLY A 213 16.58 12.18 17.53
N VAL A 214 15.64 11.73 16.68
CA VAL A 214 15.43 12.26 15.33
C VAL A 214 14.88 13.69 15.35
N PHE A 215 13.84 13.96 16.14
CA PHE A 215 13.16 15.26 16.12
C PHE A 215 13.90 16.36 16.88
N VAL A 216 14.60 16.00 17.96
CA VAL A 216 15.13 16.96 18.93
C VAL A 216 16.60 16.69 19.26
N GLY A 217 16.96 15.42 19.43
CA GLY A 217 18.26 15.02 19.99
C GLY A 217 19.46 15.18 19.06
N GLY A 218 19.25 15.32 17.75
CA GLY A 218 20.33 15.44 16.77
C GLY A 218 21.15 14.16 16.58
N GLU A 219 20.66 13.01 17.05
CA GLU A 219 21.27 11.70 16.83
C GLU A 219 20.21 10.69 16.41
N TYR A 220 20.53 9.82 15.44
CA TYR A 220 19.57 8.85 14.93
C TYR A 220 20.24 7.58 14.41
N SER A 221 19.41 6.58 14.12
CA SER A 221 19.72 5.33 13.40
C SER A 221 18.51 4.92 12.56
N CYS A 222 18.60 3.80 11.84
CA CYS A 222 17.44 3.20 11.18
C CYS A 222 16.27 2.96 12.15
N ALA A 223 16.57 2.52 13.38
CA ALA A 223 15.57 2.30 14.44
C ALA A 223 14.88 3.60 14.89
N GLY A 224 15.65 4.69 15.02
CA GLY A 224 15.13 6.02 15.37
C GLY A 224 14.28 6.61 14.26
N ALA A 225 14.79 6.58 13.03
CA ALA A 225 14.10 7.07 11.84
C ALA A 225 12.76 6.34 11.60
N THR A 226 12.75 5.01 11.80
CA THR A 226 11.53 4.20 11.66
C THR A 226 10.49 4.56 12.72
N ARG A 227 10.90 4.79 13.97
CA ARG A 227 9.97 5.24 15.03
C ARG A 227 9.45 6.64 14.78
N ALA A 228 10.30 7.56 14.33
CA ALA A 228 9.87 8.92 13.99
C ALA A 228 8.85 8.93 12.86
N LEU A 229 9.10 8.15 11.80
CA LEU A 229 8.13 7.93 10.72
C LEU A 229 6.84 7.31 11.24
N GLY A 230 6.95 6.23 12.01
CA GLY A 230 5.81 5.56 12.63
C GLY A 230 4.92 6.48 13.46
N LEU A 231 5.48 7.37 14.27
CA LEU A 231 4.68 8.36 15.02
C LEU A 231 3.92 9.30 14.09
N VAL A 232 4.51 9.72 12.97
CA VAL A 232 3.79 10.53 11.97
C VAL A 232 2.67 9.71 11.32
N LEU A 233 2.93 8.43 11.02
CA LEU A 233 1.93 7.52 10.45
C LEU A 233 0.73 7.30 11.37
N ASP A 234 0.94 7.22 12.70
CA ASP A 234 -0.14 7.17 13.69
C ASP A 234 -1.12 8.35 13.50
N TYR A 235 -0.59 9.57 13.36
CA TYR A 235 -1.40 10.79 13.18
C TYR A 235 -1.96 10.96 11.76
N LEU A 236 -1.39 10.28 10.76
CA LEU A 236 -1.95 10.20 9.41
C LEU A 236 -3.03 9.12 9.26
N GLY A 237 -3.29 8.34 10.31
CA GLY A 237 -4.24 7.22 10.26
C GLY A 237 -3.74 6.04 9.42
N ILE A 238 -2.42 5.93 9.24
CA ILE A 238 -1.79 4.84 8.48
C ILE A 238 -1.38 3.74 9.46
N THR A 239 -1.91 2.54 9.22
CA THR A 239 -1.49 1.36 9.98
C THR A 239 -0.08 0.96 9.58
N TRP A 240 0.79 0.71 10.56
CA TRP A 240 2.17 0.34 10.32
C TRP A 240 2.70 -0.68 11.34
N VAL A 241 3.80 -1.36 10.95
CA VAL A 241 4.59 -2.28 11.76
C VAL A 241 6.08 -1.95 11.68
N HIS A 242 6.74 -1.89 12.84
CA HIS A 242 8.20 -1.73 12.90
C HIS A 242 8.89 -3.04 12.52
N LYS A 243 9.41 -3.12 11.29
CA LYS A 243 10.16 -4.28 10.83
C LYS A 243 11.56 -4.30 11.42
N ASN A 244 12.00 -5.48 11.87
CA ASN A 244 13.33 -5.70 12.45
C ASN A 244 13.60 -4.87 13.73
N ALA A 245 12.55 -4.48 14.45
CA ALA A 245 12.66 -3.67 15.64
C ALA A 245 13.65 -4.26 16.65
N ASN A 246 14.58 -3.42 17.13
CA ASN A 246 15.60 -3.78 18.13
C ASN A 246 16.59 -4.88 17.69
N THR A 247 16.78 -5.04 16.38
CA THR A 247 17.85 -5.88 15.81
C THR A 247 18.88 -5.03 15.09
N TRP A 248 19.98 -5.64 14.64
CA TRP A 248 21.01 -4.99 13.82
C TRP A 248 20.67 -4.91 12.34
N ASN A 249 19.56 -5.52 11.92
CA ASN A 249 19.10 -5.43 10.54
C ASN A 249 18.53 -4.04 10.26
N ASP A 250 18.50 -3.67 8.97
CA ASP A 250 17.80 -2.47 8.51
C ASP A 250 16.35 -2.47 9.01
N GLN A 251 15.90 -1.29 9.43
CA GLN A 251 14.59 -1.08 10.05
C GLN A 251 13.78 -0.11 9.19
N TRP A 252 12.51 -0.44 8.97
CA TRP A 252 11.56 0.33 8.18
C TRP A 252 10.13 0.10 8.71
N CYS A 253 9.18 0.90 8.23
CA CYS A 253 7.76 0.67 8.49
C CYS A 253 7.20 -0.27 7.40
N GLN A 254 6.68 -1.43 7.77
CA GLN A 254 5.70 -2.14 6.94
C GLN A 254 4.35 -1.45 7.13
N VAL A 255 3.65 -1.06 6.08
CA VAL A 255 2.44 -0.24 6.16
C VAL A 255 1.26 -0.90 5.45
N ILE A 256 0.04 -0.48 5.80
CA ILE A 256 -1.17 -0.78 5.04
C ILE A 256 -1.61 0.53 4.38
N VAL A 257 -1.55 0.56 3.05
CA VAL A 257 -1.80 1.76 2.25
C VAL A 257 -2.65 1.39 1.04
N ASP A 258 -3.66 2.20 0.71
CA ASP A 258 -4.54 1.96 -0.43
C ASP A 258 -5.14 0.53 -0.44
N GLY A 259 -5.41 -0.01 0.75
CA GLY A 259 -5.97 -1.35 0.93
C GLY A 259 -5.01 -2.52 0.72
N LYS A 260 -3.70 -2.30 0.54
CA LYS A 260 -2.70 -3.36 0.30
C LYS A 260 -1.45 -3.19 1.15
N GLU A 261 -0.62 -4.25 1.20
CA GLU A 261 0.69 -4.20 1.87
C GLU A 261 1.56 -3.15 1.20
N GLY A 262 2.33 -2.42 1.99
CA GLY A 262 3.42 -1.59 1.53
C GLY A 262 4.56 -1.51 2.53
N TYR A 263 5.55 -0.72 2.17
CA TYR A 263 6.65 -0.33 3.03
C TYR A 263 6.88 1.18 2.96
N ALA A 264 7.51 1.71 4.00
CA ALA A 264 7.97 3.08 4.06
C ALA A 264 9.30 3.13 4.81
N ASP A 265 10.27 3.79 4.20
CA ASP A 265 11.62 3.89 4.72
C ASP A 265 12.08 5.36 4.71
N ALA A 266 12.28 5.88 5.92
CA ALA A 266 12.77 7.24 6.12
C ALA A 266 14.24 7.41 5.78
N ILE A 267 15.05 6.35 5.74
CA ILE A 267 16.47 6.45 5.35
C ILE A 267 16.58 6.64 3.84
N SER A 268 15.81 5.90 3.04
CA SER A 268 15.75 6.06 1.58
C SER A 268 14.78 7.15 1.10
N ALA A 269 14.07 7.82 2.01
CA ALA A 269 13.04 8.82 1.70
C ALA A 269 11.99 8.30 0.70
N SER A 270 11.54 7.06 0.90
CA SER A 270 10.70 6.37 -0.08
C SER A 270 9.64 5.49 0.57
N ALA A 271 8.60 5.17 -0.22
CA ALA A 271 7.60 4.17 0.11
C ALA A 271 7.24 3.37 -1.15
N GLY A 272 6.80 2.13 -0.98
CA GLY A 272 6.32 1.31 -2.10
C GLY A 272 5.24 0.31 -1.68
N TYR A 273 4.60 -0.30 -2.66
CA TYR A 273 3.67 -1.41 -2.43
C TYR A 273 4.42 -2.74 -2.28
N GLY A 274 3.84 -3.66 -1.51
CA GLY A 274 4.42 -4.98 -1.23
C GLY A 274 5.62 -4.93 -0.30
N LYS A 275 6.55 -5.86 -0.51
CA LYS A 275 7.75 -6.02 0.31
C LYS A 275 8.73 -4.88 0.13
N HIS A 276 9.48 -4.58 1.18
CA HIS A 276 10.64 -3.69 1.10
C HIS A 276 11.72 -4.31 0.19
N PRO A 277 12.57 -3.52 -0.50
CA PRO A 277 13.65 -4.05 -1.32
C PRO A 277 14.58 -5.04 -0.60
N ASN A 278 14.85 -4.80 0.69
CA ASN A 278 15.63 -5.71 1.53
C ASN A 278 14.94 -7.06 1.83
N GLU A 279 13.65 -7.19 1.54
CA GLU A 279 12.88 -8.44 1.60
C GLU A 279 12.52 -8.95 0.19
N GLY A 280 13.25 -8.53 -0.85
CA GLY A 280 13.02 -8.96 -2.23
C GLY A 280 11.96 -8.17 -3.01
N GLY A 281 11.50 -7.04 -2.47
CA GLY A 281 10.59 -6.13 -3.16
C GLY A 281 11.22 -5.38 -4.34
N ASN A 282 10.39 -4.90 -5.27
CA ASN A 282 10.87 -4.15 -6.43
C ASN A 282 11.14 -2.68 -6.10
N ALA A 283 12.41 -2.29 -5.99
CA ALA A 283 12.82 -0.92 -5.72
C ALA A 283 12.43 0.08 -6.84
N LYS A 284 12.19 -0.39 -8.07
CA LYS A 284 11.82 0.50 -9.20
C LYS A 284 10.43 1.11 -9.05
N ASP A 285 9.56 0.43 -8.31
CA ASP A 285 8.17 0.84 -8.09
C ASP A 285 8.04 1.79 -6.89
N ALA A 286 9.16 2.13 -6.24
CA ALA A 286 9.19 3.05 -5.11
C ALA A 286 8.75 4.47 -5.52
N VAL A 287 7.80 4.99 -4.74
CA VAL A 287 7.43 6.39 -4.69
C VAL A 287 8.42 7.10 -3.77
N THR A 288 9.34 7.85 -4.36
CA THR A 288 10.35 8.60 -3.62
C THR A 288 9.86 10.02 -3.32
N TYR A 289 10.25 10.59 -2.19
CA TYR A 289 9.98 11.98 -1.83
C TYR A 289 10.25 12.97 -2.97
N ALA A 290 11.40 12.84 -3.65
CA ALA A 290 11.78 13.71 -4.75
C ALA A 290 10.76 13.75 -5.91
N LYS A 291 10.09 12.63 -6.20
CA LYS A 291 9.07 12.52 -7.26
C LYS A 291 7.75 13.18 -6.86
N ILE A 292 7.42 13.20 -5.57
CA ILE A 292 6.11 13.65 -5.08
C ILE A 292 6.14 15.00 -4.40
N ARG A 293 7.29 15.53 -3.96
CA ARG A 293 7.37 16.75 -3.14
C ARG A 293 6.70 17.95 -3.81
N SER A 294 6.87 18.13 -5.12
CA SER A 294 6.28 19.22 -5.89
C SER A 294 4.75 19.20 -5.88
N LYS A 295 4.14 18.00 -5.78
CA LYS A 295 2.69 17.84 -5.66
C LYS A 295 2.14 18.48 -4.38
N PHE A 296 2.92 18.45 -3.30
CA PHE A 296 2.55 19.01 -1.99
C PHE A 296 3.02 20.47 -1.87
N ASP A 297 4.20 20.82 -2.40
CA ASP A 297 4.76 22.18 -2.34
C ASP A 297 3.96 23.19 -3.17
N MET A 298 3.48 22.81 -4.37
CA MET A 298 2.65 23.69 -5.22
C MET A 298 1.29 24.03 -4.59
N ALA A 299 0.79 23.19 -3.69
CA ALA A 299 -0.44 23.45 -2.94
C ALA A 299 -0.23 24.61 -1.95
N SER A 300 0.88 24.56 -1.21
CA SER A 300 1.25 25.58 -0.22
C SER A 300 1.55 26.97 -0.82
N GLN A 301 2.10 27.02 -2.03
CA GLN A 301 2.43 28.28 -2.71
C GLN A 301 1.19 28.97 -3.31
N ARG A 302 0.20 28.19 -3.77
CA ARG A 302 -1.06 28.74 -4.31
C ARG A 302 -1.93 29.37 -3.23
N ALA A 303 -1.86 28.89 -2.00
CA ALA A 303 -2.54 29.49 -0.84
C ALA A 303 -1.96 30.87 -0.45
N ARG A 304 -0.72 31.20 -0.85
CA ARG A 304 -0.07 32.49 -0.57
C ARG A 304 -0.20 33.52 -1.70
N ALA A 305 -0.75 33.14 -2.86
CA ALA A 305 -0.83 33.99 -4.04
C ALA A 305 -2.18 34.73 -4.18
N THR A 306 -2.98 34.78 -3.10
CA THR A 306 -4.32 35.39 -3.08
C THR A 306 -4.49 36.48 -2.03
N ASP A 307 -3.40 37.09 -1.58
CA ASP A 307 -3.41 38.27 -0.71
C ASP A 307 -3.14 39.56 -1.51
#